data_AF-A0A564SDP3-F1
#
_entry.id   AF-A0A564SDP3-F1
#
_cell.length_a   1.000
_cell.length_b   1.000
_cell.length_c   1.000
_cell.angle_alpha   90.00
_cell.angle_beta   90.00
_cell.angle_gamma   90.00
#
_symmetry.space_group_name_H-M   'P 1'
#
loop_
_entity.id
_entity.type
_entity.pdbx_description
1 polymer ?
#
loop_
_entity_poly.entity_id
_entity_poly.type
_entity_poly.pdbx_seq_one_letter_code
_entity_poly.pdbx_strand_id
1 'polypeptide(L)'
;MTEEKLAVSDFNREELLNILTLLYVQGDKIVTLNNKMQNTIKANRQLRLQQATKRKKNRIANITGIVFVVVFFASSESNFFITILQLPIGYIIGQVIARIFMFVTEKINEIAKNEKQSPFFPKITISYGLTRKQAEKVSEEATLEATNTTQYQSYNQEKQDLENDPTFSYFISLIPDNFCKLEDFAGMIVLLKDYRAMNFQEAANLWRTEQHQQQMLQQQKQLERQLHQNYDQVMAEVRESANRLRQDMQNARNESSKINRNLEDIRRSGVGIKSRLI
;
A
#
# COMPACT_ATOMS: atom_id res chain seq x y z
N MET A 1 -32.96 -20.67 -43.76
CA MET A 1 -31.51 -20.56 -44.03
C MET A 1 -30.85 -20.24 -42.70
N THR A 2 -30.15 -21.20 -42.12
CA THR A 2 -29.26 -20.96 -40.97
C THR A 2 -27.98 -20.35 -41.54
N GLU A 3 -27.73 -19.08 -41.28
CA GLU A 3 -26.43 -18.46 -41.55
C GLU A 3 -25.37 -19.25 -40.79
N GLU A 4 -24.45 -19.90 -41.51
CA GLU A 4 -23.24 -20.45 -40.91
C GLU A 4 -22.48 -19.29 -40.25
N LYS A 5 -22.41 -19.29 -38.92
CA LYS A 5 -21.55 -18.36 -38.20
C LYS A 5 -20.11 -18.70 -38.55
N LEU A 6 -19.41 -17.78 -39.22
CA LEU A 6 -17.96 -17.83 -39.38
C LEU A 6 -17.30 -18.11 -38.02
N ALA A 7 -16.38 -19.07 -38.00
CA ALA A 7 -15.54 -19.33 -36.85
C ALA A 7 -14.23 -18.56 -36.98
N VAL A 8 -13.59 -18.23 -35.85
CA VAL A 8 -12.28 -17.57 -35.86
C VAL A 8 -11.19 -18.39 -36.59
N SER A 9 -11.41 -19.70 -36.72
CA SER A 9 -10.55 -20.62 -37.48
C SER A 9 -10.57 -20.41 -38.99
N ASP A 10 -11.59 -19.73 -39.51
CA ASP A 10 -11.82 -19.58 -40.94
C ASP A 10 -11.03 -18.40 -41.53
N PHE A 11 -10.51 -17.53 -40.67
CA PHE A 11 -9.67 -16.41 -41.08
C PHE A 11 -8.24 -16.86 -41.38
N ASN A 12 -7.69 -16.35 -42.49
CA ASN A 12 -6.27 -16.52 -42.77
C ASN A 12 -5.42 -15.67 -41.81
N ARG A 13 -4.09 -15.89 -41.81
CA ARG A 13 -3.15 -15.21 -40.92
C ARG A 13 -3.24 -13.68 -40.98
N GLU A 14 -3.38 -13.11 -42.17
CA GLU A 14 -3.39 -11.65 -42.36
C GLU A 14 -4.71 -11.04 -41.88
N GLU A 15 -5.82 -11.69 -42.19
CA GLU A 15 -7.15 -11.34 -41.66
C GLU A 15 -7.15 -11.42 -40.13
N LEU A 16 -6.62 -12.51 -39.57
CA LEU A 16 -6.54 -12.69 -38.13
C LEU A 16 -5.66 -11.62 -37.47
N LEU A 17 -4.54 -11.26 -38.08
CA LEU A 17 -3.67 -10.20 -37.59
C LEU A 17 -4.39 -8.85 -37.59
N ASN A 18 -5.16 -8.54 -38.63
CA ASN A 18 -5.96 -7.32 -38.69
C ASN A 18 -7.06 -7.32 -37.62
N ILE A 19 -7.78 -8.43 -37.46
CA ILE A 19 -8.83 -8.61 -36.44
C ILE A 19 -8.25 -8.44 -35.04
N LEU A 20 -7.19 -9.18 -34.70
CA LEU A 20 -6.59 -9.10 -33.36
C LEU A 20 -6.00 -7.72 -33.10
N THR A 21 -5.41 -7.06 -34.11
CA THR A 21 -4.92 -5.68 -33.98
C THR A 21 -6.06 -4.70 -33.69
N LEU A 22 -7.20 -4.82 -34.39
CA LEU A 22 -8.38 -4.01 -34.12
C LEU A 22 -8.85 -4.21 -32.68
N LEU A 23 -9.04 -5.47 -32.27
CA LEU A 23 -9.50 -5.82 -30.92
C LEU A 23 -8.54 -5.32 -29.84
N TYR A 24 -7.23 -5.43 -30.08
CA TYR A 24 -6.22 -4.92 -29.17
C TYR A 24 -6.27 -3.39 -29.06
N VAL A 25 -6.26 -2.67 -30.19
CA VAL A 25 -6.24 -1.19 -30.17
C VAL A 25 -7.51 -0.61 -29.54
N GLN A 26 -8.69 -1.15 -29.88
CA GLN A 26 -9.95 -0.68 -29.29
C GLN A 26 -10.07 -1.12 -27.82
N GLY A 27 -9.70 -2.36 -27.49
CA GLY A 27 -9.67 -2.84 -26.11
C GLY A 27 -8.74 -2.02 -25.21
N ASP A 28 -7.56 -1.65 -25.68
CA ASP A 28 -6.60 -0.82 -24.94
C ASP A 28 -7.16 0.60 -24.67
N LYS A 29 -7.84 1.18 -25.66
CA LYS A 29 -8.54 2.46 -25.49
C LYS A 29 -9.65 2.36 -24.44
N ILE A 30 -10.45 1.29 -24.46
CA ILE A 30 -11.51 1.04 -23.46
C ILE A 30 -10.91 0.93 -22.05
N VAL A 31 -9.82 0.17 -21.89
CA VAL A 31 -9.09 0.05 -20.60
C VAL A 31 -8.55 1.42 -20.15
N THR A 32 -7.96 2.18 -21.07
CA THR A 32 -7.46 3.53 -20.80
C THR A 32 -8.57 4.48 -20.34
N LEU A 33 -9.73 4.47 -21.00
CA LEU A 33 -10.88 5.28 -20.63
C LEU A 33 -11.44 4.88 -19.26
N ASN A 34 -11.57 3.57 -18.98
CA ASN A 34 -11.94 3.07 -17.67
C ASN A 34 -10.98 3.57 -16.57
N ASN A 35 -9.67 3.54 -16.82
CA ASN A 35 -8.67 4.05 -15.89
C ASN A 35 -8.80 5.56 -15.67
N LYS A 36 -9.01 6.35 -16.73
CA LYS A 36 -9.26 7.79 -16.63
C LYS A 36 -10.52 8.08 -15.80
N MET A 37 -11.61 7.37 -16.04
CA MET A 37 -12.87 7.48 -15.27
C MET A 37 -12.65 7.17 -13.78
N GLN A 38 -11.96 6.07 -13.45
CA GLN A 38 -11.64 5.71 -12.08
C GLN A 38 -10.73 6.75 -11.40
N ASN A 39 -9.78 7.31 -12.12
CA ASN A 39 -8.90 8.36 -11.60
C ASN A 39 -9.68 9.65 -11.31
N THR A 40 -10.63 10.04 -12.17
CA THR A 40 -11.53 11.18 -11.91
C THR A 40 -12.33 10.97 -10.63
N ILE A 41 -12.90 9.77 -10.43
CA ILE A 41 -13.62 9.41 -9.20
C ILE A 41 -12.68 9.49 -7.98
N LYS A 42 -11.50 8.88 -8.05
CA LYS A 42 -10.53 8.88 -6.94
C LYS A 42 -10.08 10.30 -6.58
N ALA A 43 -9.75 11.12 -7.58
CA ALA A 43 -9.32 12.50 -7.38
C ALA A 43 -10.43 13.34 -6.72
N ASN A 44 -11.68 13.23 -7.19
CA ASN A 44 -12.79 13.97 -6.59
C ASN A 44 -13.11 13.49 -5.17
N ARG A 45 -13.11 12.17 -4.92
CA ARG A 45 -13.26 11.61 -3.56
C ARG A 45 -12.19 12.16 -2.61
N GLN A 46 -10.93 12.15 -3.03
CA GLN A 46 -9.83 12.66 -2.22
C GLN A 46 -9.99 14.16 -1.94
N LEU A 47 -10.31 14.95 -2.95
CA LEU A 47 -10.58 16.39 -2.81
C LEU A 47 -11.72 16.65 -1.80
N ARG A 48 -12.85 15.97 -1.95
CA ARG A 48 -14.03 16.15 -1.09
C ARG A 48 -13.79 15.69 0.34
N LEU A 49 -13.08 14.58 0.53
CA LEU A 49 -12.68 14.11 1.86
C LEU A 49 -11.73 15.11 2.54
N GLN A 50 -10.76 15.68 1.80
CA GLN A 50 -9.87 16.72 2.31
C GLN A 50 -10.65 17.99 2.69
N GLN A 51 -11.56 18.45 1.83
CA GLN A 51 -12.40 19.61 2.11
C GLN A 51 -13.31 19.40 3.32
N ALA A 52 -13.98 18.25 3.42
CA ALA A 52 -14.85 17.92 4.54
C ALA A 52 -14.06 17.79 5.86
N THR A 53 -12.87 17.19 5.82
CA THR A 53 -11.96 17.11 6.97
C THR A 53 -11.50 18.51 7.39
N LYS A 54 -11.10 19.37 6.44
CA LYS A 54 -10.70 20.75 6.71
C LYS A 54 -11.84 21.57 7.33
N ARG A 55 -13.07 21.43 6.80
CA ARG A 55 -14.26 22.08 7.36
C ARG A 55 -14.52 21.62 8.80
N LYS A 56 -14.39 20.32 9.10
CA LYS A 56 -14.54 19.78 10.46
C LYS A 56 -13.47 20.33 11.40
N LYS A 57 -12.19 20.31 11.01
CA LYS A 57 -11.09 20.87 11.80
C LYS A 57 -11.29 22.37 12.08
N ASN A 58 -11.71 23.14 11.06
CA ASN A 58 -12.04 24.56 11.24
C ASN A 58 -13.20 24.79 12.20
N ARG A 59 -14.27 23.97 12.12
CA ARG A 59 -15.39 24.06 13.06
C ARG A 59 -14.95 23.80 14.50
N ILE A 60 -14.10 22.79 14.72
CA ILE A 60 -13.53 22.50 16.05
C ILE A 60 -12.71 23.68 16.55
N ALA A 61 -11.80 24.21 15.72
CA ALA A 61 -10.99 25.37 16.08
C ALA A 61 -11.86 26.59 16.44
N ASN A 62 -12.92 26.87 15.67
CA ASN A 62 -13.84 27.97 15.95
C ASN A 62 -14.57 27.77 17.29
N ILE A 63 -15.07 26.55 17.57
CA ILE A 63 -15.74 26.23 18.85
C ILE A 63 -14.76 26.41 20.01
N THR A 64 -13.53 25.89 19.90
CA THR A 64 -12.51 26.07 20.95
C THR A 64 -12.16 27.54 21.15
N GLY A 65 -12.06 28.33 20.09
CA GLY A 65 -11.88 29.78 20.18
C GLY A 65 -12.99 30.46 20.99
N ILE A 66 -14.26 30.10 20.74
CA ILE A 66 -15.40 30.64 21.51
C ILE A 66 -15.31 30.22 22.98
N VAL A 67 -15.06 28.93 23.26
CA VAL A 67 -14.95 28.42 24.64
C VAL A 67 -13.82 29.12 25.38
N PHE A 68 -12.67 29.32 24.73
CA PHE A 68 -11.53 30.02 25.32
C PHE A 68 -11.88 31.46 25.70
N VAL A 69 -12.61 32.17 24.83
CA VAL A 69 -13.10 33.53 25.11
C VAL A 69 -14.06 33.54 26.30
N VAL A 70 -14.99 32.60 26.38
CA VAL A 70 -15.97 32.52 27.48
C VAL A 70 -15.28 32.25 28.81
N VAL A 71 -14.32 31.32 28.86
CA VAL A 71 -13.56 31.01 30.07
C VAL A 71 -12.71 32.21 30.48
N PHE A 72 -12.00 32.82 29.54
CA PHE A 72 -11.17 34.00 29.79
C PHE A 72 -12.00 35.17 30.34
N PHE A 73 -13.19 35.41 29.78
CA PHE A 73 -14.13 36.43 30.26
C PHE A 73 -14.63 36.12 31.68
N ALA A 74 -14.97 34.87 31.97
CA ALA A 74 -15.45 34.45 33.28
C ALA A 74 -14.35 34.50 34.37
N SER A 75 -13.08 34.36 33.99
CA SER A 75 -11.93 34.40 34.91
C SER A 75 -11.27 35.77 35.04
N SER A 76 -11.72 36.79 34.28
CA SER A 76 -11.04 38.08 34.27
C SER A 76 -11.58 39.02 35.34
N GLU A 77 -10.70 39.42 36.27
CA GLU A 77 -10.96 40.47 37.26
C GLU A 77 -10.74 41.89 36.70
N SER A 78 -10.44 42.02 35.40
CA SER A 78 -10.16 43.32 34.78
C SER A 78 -11.41 44.14 34.47
N ASN A 79 -11.23 45.47 34.37
CA ASN A 79 -12.27 46.42 33.96
C ASN A 79 -13.01 45.95 32.69
N PHE A 80 -14.35 45.97 32.73
CA PHE A 80 -15.24 45.49 31.67
C PHE A 80 -14.83 45.94 30.24
N PHE A 81 -14.41 47.20 30.07
CA PHE A 81 -13.96 47.74 28.79
C PHE A 81 -12.67 47.11 28.26
N ILE A 82 -11.71 46.78 29.14
CA ILE A 82 -10.46 46.11 28.79
C ILE A 82 -10.75 44.65 28.38
N THR A 83 -11.64 43.98 29.12
CA THR A 83 -12.05 42.61 28.85
C THR A 83 -12.73 42.48 27.48
N ILE A 84 -13.58 43.45 27.10
CA ILE A 84 -14.23 43.48 25.77
C ILE A 84 -13.21 43.64 24.64
N LEU A 85 -12.25 44.56 24.79
CA LEU A 85 -11.22 44.81 23.78
C LEU A 85 -10.35 43.56 23.50
N GLN A 86 -10.19 42.70 24.50
CA GLN A 86 -9.38 41.48 24.42
C GLN A 86 -10.12 40.25 23.86
N LEU A 87 -11.45 40.29 23.71
CA LEU A 87 -12.24 39.16 23.19
C LEU A 87 -11.80 38.67 21.80
N PRO A 88 -11.54 39.54 20.81
CA PRO A 88 -11.07 39.10 19.49
C PRO A 88 -9.69 38.44 19.56
N ILE A 89 -8.82 38.94 20.45
CA ILE A 89 -7.48 38.41 20.66
C ILE A 89 -7.56 37.02 21.29
N GLY A 90 -8.37 36.86 22.34
CA GLY A 90 -8.63 35.56 22.99
C GLY A 90 -9.23 34.54 22.02
N TYR A 91 -10.14 34.97 21.14
CA TYR A 91 -10.73 34.11 20.11
C TYR A 91 -9.66 33.56 19.15
N ILE A 92 -8.80 34.43 18.63
CA ILE A 92 -7.72 34.05 17.71
C ILE A 92 -6.72 33.12 18.41
N ILE A 93 -6.32 33.45 19.65
CA ILE A 93 -5.40 32.61 20.45
C ILE A 93 -5.99 31.21 20.65
N GLY A 94 -7.27 31.12 21.08
CA GLY A 94 -7.95 29.84 21.26
C GLY A 94 -8.03 29.02 19.98
N GLN A 95 -8.27 29.65 18.83
CA GLN A 95 -8.23 28.96 17.53
C GLN A 95 -6.82 28.43 17.20
N VAL A 96 -5.79 29.23 17.42
CA VAL A 96 -4.39 28.86 17.12
C VAL A 96 -3.97 27.68 18.00
N ILE A 97 -4.25 27.73 19.30
CA ILE A 97 -3.97 26.65 20.25
C ILE A 97 -4.65 25.35 19.79
N ALA A 98 -5.94 25.42 19.40
CA ALA A 98 -6.67 24.26 18.91
C ALA A 98 -6.04 23.64 17.65
N ARG A 99 -5.58 24.47 16.71
CA ARG A 99 -4.93 24.01 15.48
C ARG A 99 -3.58 23.35 15.76
N ILE A 100 -2.77 23.94 16.65
CA ILE A 100 -1.49 23.35 17.08
C ILE A 100 -1.74 22.00 17.77
N PHE A 101 -2.71 21.94 18.68
CA PHE A 101 -3.05 20.71 19.39
C PHE A 101 -3.51 19.59 18.43
N MET A 102 -4.39 19.91 17.47
CA MET A 102 -4.83 18.96 16.43
C MET A 102 -3.65 18.46 15.58
N PHE A 103 -2.72 19.34 15.21
CA PHE A 103 -1.54 18.95 14.43
C PHE A 103 -0.61 18.02 15.21
N VAL A 104 -0.31 18.35 16.46
CA VAL A 104 0.56 17.55 17.33
C VAL A 104 -0.05 16.18 17.61
N THR A 105 -1.34 16.10 17.92
CA THR A 105 -2.04 14.83 18.17
C THR A 105 -2.16 13.96 16.92
N GLU A 106 -2.31 14.55 15.73
CA GLU A 106 -2.29 13.82 14.45
C GLU A 106 -0.91 13.21 14.18
N LYS A 107 0.16 13.97 14.42
CA LYS A 107 1.55 13.49 14.27
C LYS A 107 1.91 12.38 15.27
N ILE A 108 1.51 12.54 16.53
CA ILE A 108 1.72 11.51 17.56
C ILE A 108 0.97 10.22 17.19
N ASN A 109 -0.27 10.32 16.68
CA ASN A 109 -1.04 9.15 16.24
C ASN A 109 -0.46 8.47 14.97
N GLU A 110 0.16 9.22 14.07
CA GLU A 110 0.89 8.65 12.92
C GLU A 110 2.11 7.83 13.37
N ILE A 111 2.88 8.36 14.33
CA ILE A 111 4.06 7.68 14.89
C ILE A 111 3.62 6.41 15.66
N ALA A 112 2.57 6.51 16.49
CA ALA A 112 2.04 5.40 17.28
C ALA A 112 1.39 4.28 16.44
N LYS A 113 1.04 4.52 15.17
CA LYS A 113 0.58 3.47 14.24
C LYS A 113 1.73 2.64 13.66
N ASN A 114 2.94 3.21 13.60
CA ASN A 114 4.12 2.58 13.02
C ASN A 114 5.00 1.89 14.07
N GLU A 115 4.89 2.28 15.34
CA GLU A 115 5.60 1.66 16.46
C GLU A 115 4.69 0.66 17.21
N LYS A 116 5.20 -0.56 17.47
CA LYS A 116 4.52 -1.52 18.35
C LYS A 116 4.36 -0.87 19.74
N GLN A 117 3.10 -0.57 20.06
CA GLN A 117 2.53 -0.05 21.32
C GLN A 117 3.47 -0.05 22.54
N SER A 118 3.84 1.16 23.02
CA SER A 118 4.32 1.38 24.38
C SER A 118 3.13 1.44 25.37
N PRO A 119 3.18 0.74 26.52
CA PRO A 119 2.05 0.61 27.46
C PRO A 119 1.85 1.81 28.39
N PHE A 120 2.65 2.88 28.30
CA PHE A 120 2.65 3.96 29.31
C PHE A 120 1.83 5.22 28.98
N PHE A 121 1.17 5.30 27.83
CA PHE A 121 0.30 6.44 27.51
C PHE A 121 -1.17 6.02 27.47
N PRO A 122 -2.07 6.66 28.27
CA PRO A 122 -3.49 6.39 28.16
C PRO A 122 -3.95 6.71 26.73
N LYS A 123 -4.68 5.76 26.13
CA LYS A 123 -5.13 5.78 24.75
C LYS A 123 -6.21 6.85 24.53
N ILE A 124 -5.84 8.11 24.57
CA ILE A 124 -6.71 9.24 24.21
C ILE A 124 -6.79 9.29 22.68
N THR A 125 -7.69 8.50 22.11
CA THR A 125 -7.96 8.53 20.67
C THR A 125 -8.93 9.67 20.37
N ILE A 126 -8.44 10.91 20.34
CA ILE A 126 -9.26 12.03 19.86
C ILE A 126 -9.15 12.06 18.33
N SER A 127 -10.17 11.52 17.66
CA SER A 127 -10.27 11.57 16.20
C SER A 127 -10.85 12.91 15.75
N TYR A 128 -9.98 13.80 15.29
CA TYR A 128 -10.35 15.06 14.64
C TYR A 128 -10.73 14.88 13.17
N GLY A 129 -10.53 13.68 12.62
CA GLY A 129 -10.93 13.29 11.26
C GLY A 129 -12.43 13.02 11.14
N LEU A 130 -12.91 12.83 9.90
CA LEU A 130 -14.28 12.36 9.65
C LEU A 130 -14.49 11.00 10.34
N THR A 131 -15.69 10.78 10.89
CA THR A 131 -16.05 9.42 11.33
C THR A 131 -16.21 8.53 10.09
N ARG A 132 -16.10 7.21 10.25
CA ARG A 132 -16.24 6.27 9.13
C ARG A 132 -17.53 6.49 8.32
N LYS A 133 -18.67 6.60 9.00
CA LYS A 133 -19.97 6.90 8.36
C LYS A 133 -19.99 8.24 7.61
N GLN A 134 -19.34 9.27 8.16
CA GLN A 134 -19.23 10.58 7.48
C GLN A 134 -18.31 10.50 6.26
N ALA A 135 -17.20 9.78 6.35
CA ALA A 135 -16.28 9.58 5.24
C ALA A 135 -16.92 8.74 4.12
N GLU A 136 -17.68 7.70 4.46
CA GLU A 136 -18.46 6.89 3.51
C GLU A 136 -19.48 7.76 2.76
N LYS A 137 -20.30 8.53 3.48
CA LYS A 137 -21.27 9.45 2.87
C LYS A 137 -20.61 10.48 1.95
N VAL A 138 -19.53 11.13 2.40
CA VAL A 138 -18.79 12.10 1.57
C VAL A 138 -18.18 11.43 0.34
N SER A 139 -17.72 10.18 0.45
CA SER A 139 -17.18 9.42 -0.67
C SER A 139 -18.26 9.04 -1.68
N GLU A 140 -19.46 8.64 -1.24
CA GLU A 140 -20.61 8.35 -2.11
C GLU A 140 -21.04 9.60 -2.88
N GLU A 141 -21.25 10.72 -2.18
CA GLU A 141 -21.59 12.01 -2.79
C GLU A 141 -20.51 12.46 -3.79
N ALA A 142 -19.23 12.35 -3.43
CA ALA A 142 -18.13 12.71 -4.32
C ALA A 142 -18.03 11.79 -5.56
N THR A 143 -18.48 10.54 -5.44
CA THR A 143 -18.57 9.63 -6.59
C THR A 143 -19.64 10.11 -7.54
N LEU A 144 -20.84 10.40 -7.02
CA LEU A 144 -21.98 10.87 -7.82
C LEU A 144 -21.65 12.19 -8.52
N GLU A 145 -20.99 13.11 -7.81
CA GLU A 145 -20.50 14.35 -8.42
C GLU A 145 -19.49 14.09 -9.52
N ALA A 146 -18.53 13.17 -9.31
CA ALA A 146 -17.53 12.83 -10.30
C ALA A 146 -18.16 12.25 -11.57
N THR A 147 -19.15 11.37 -11.42
CA THR A 147 -19.87 10.76 -12.55
C THR A 147 -20.70 11.76 -13.34
N ASN A 148 -21.11 12.86 -12.70
CA ASN A 148 -21.87 13.94 -13.33
C ASN A 148 -20.98 15.00 -14.00
N THR A 149 -19.65 14.90 -13.91
CA THR A 149 -18.76 15.84 -14.59
C THR A 149 -18.76 15.62 -16.10
N THR A 150 -18.66 16.71 -16.87
CA THR A 150 -18.54 16.66 -18.34
C THR A 150 -17.39 15.78 -18.79
N GLN A 151 -16.28 15.80 -18.06
CA GLN A 151 -15.11 14.99 -18.37
C GLN A 151 -15.39 13.48 -18.21
N TYR A 152 -16.03 13.09 -17.11
CA TYR A 152 -16.42 11.68 -16.91
C TYR A 152 -17.45 11.23 -17.96
N GLN A 153 -18.45 12.06 -18.24
CA GLN A 153 -19.46 11.76 -19.25
C GLN A 153 -18.86 11.63 -20.64
N SER A 154 -17.91 12.50 -21.01
CA SER A 154 -17.17 12.40 -22.27
C SER A 154 -16.40 11.09 -22.39
N TYR A 155 -15.67 10.66 -21.33
CA TYR A 155 -14.97 9.38 -21.35
C TYR A 155 -15.92 8.19 -21.40
N ASN A 156 -17.05 8.27 -20.69
CA ASN A 156 -18.05 7.21 -20.70
C ASN A 156 -18.73 7.08 -22.06
N GLN A 157 -19.01 8.21 -22.73
CA GLN A 157 -19.57 8.20 -24.09
C GLN A 157 -18.58 7.60 -25.07
N GLU A 158 -17.33 8.06 -25.09
CA GLU A 158 -16.29 7.52 -25.98
C GLU A 158 -16.09 6.01 -25.75
N LYS A 159 -16.13 5.57 -24.49
CA LYS A 159 -16.07 4.16 -24.14
C LYS A 159 -17.27 3.39 -24.71
N GLN A 160 -18.48 3.90 -24.54
CA GLN A 160 -19.69 3.28 -25.07
C GLN A 160 -19.67 3.24 -26.60
N ASP A 161 -19.16 4.26 -27.27
CA ASP A 161 -19.04 4.30 -28.73
C ASP A 161 -18.07 3.21 -29.22
N LEU A 162 -16.98 2.96 -28.49
CA LEU A 162 -16.05 1.87 -28.78
C LEU A 162 -16.64 0.49 -28.48
N GLU A 163 -17.33 0.33 -27.35
CA GLU A 163 -17.97 -0.95 -26.97
C GLU A 163 -19.13 -1.31 -27.90
N ASN A 164 -19.86 -0.30 -28.40
CA ASN A 164 -20.98 -0.48 -29.32
C ASN A 164 -20.57 -0.46 -30.80
N ASP A 165 -19.27 -0.36 -31.12
CA ASP A 165 -18.80 -0.48 -32.49
C ASP A 165 -19.23 -1.87 -33.02
N PRO A 166 -20.05 -1.93 -34.09
CA PRO A 166 -20.56 -3.20 -34.62
C PRO A 166 -19.43 -4.14 -35.08
N THR A 167 -18.33 -3.58 -35.59
CA THR A 167 -17.17 -4.33 -36.07
C THR A 167 -16.42 -4.95 -34.90
N PHE A 168 -16.19 -4.17 -33.84
CA PHE A 168 -15.60 -4.63 -32.60
C PHE A 168 -16.44 -5.74 -31.97
N SER A 169 -17.74 -5.47 -31.80
CA SER A 169 -18.71 -6.39 -31.19
C SER A 169 -18.83 -7.71 -31.97
N TYR A 170 -18.81 -7.63 -33.29
CA TYR A 170 -18.81 -8.82 -34.13
C TYR A 170 -17.54 -9.65 -33.91
N PHE A 171 -16.35 -9.06 -34.09
CA PHE A 171 -15.11 -9.83 -34.01
C PHE A 171 -14.80 -10.34 -32.60
N ILE A 172 -15.09 -9.56 -31.55
CA ILE A 172 -14.88 -10.03 -30.17
C ILE A 172 -15.77 -11.23 -29.86
N SER A 173 -16.98 -11.31 -30.45
CA SER A 173 -17.89 -12.44 -30.27
C SER A 173 -17.42 -13.74 -30.93
N LEU A 174 -16.46 -13.65 -31.85
CA LEU A 174 -15.85 -14.81 -32.51
C LEU A 174 -14.65 -15.37 -31.71
N ILE A 175 -14.07 -14.57 -30.81
CA ILE A 175 -12.97 -15.00 -29.96
C ILE A 175 -13.53 -15.84 -28.80
N PRO A 176 -12.96 -17.02 -28.51
CA PRO A 176 -13.33 -17.78 -27.33
C PRO A 176 -13.01 -17.02 -26.03
N ASP A 177 -13.95 -17.02 -25.07
CA ASP A 177 -13.85 -16.29 -23.79
C ASP A 177 -12.51 -16.45 -23.06
N ASN A 178 -11.89 -17.64 -23.18
CA ASN A 178 -10.62 -17.95 -22.54
C ASN A 178 -9.38 -17.26 -23.16
N PHE A 179 -9.58 -16.44 -24.20
CA PHE A 179 -8.57 -15.65 -24.91
C PHE A 179 -9.00 -14.19 -25.12
N CYS A 180 -10.03 -13.73 -24.41
CA CYS A 180 -10.58 -12.37 -24.56
C CYS A 180 -9.87 -11.31 -23.69
N LYS A 181 -8.61 -11.55 -23.28
CA LYS A 181 -7.81 -10.55 -22.56
C LYS A 181 -6.94 -9.78 -23.53
N LEU A 182 -6.64 -8.53 -23.17
CA LEU A 182 -5.81 -7.64 -23.99
C LEU A 182 -4.40 -8.21 -24.20
N GLU A 183 -3.84 -8.84 -23.16
CA GLU A 183 -2.53 -9.48 -23.21
C GLU A 183 -2.53 -10.68 -24.16
N ASP A 184 -3.66 -11.39 -24.28
CA ASP A 184 -3.79 -12.54 -25.16
C ASP A 184 -3.79 -12.10 -26.63
N PHE A 185 -4.48 -10.99 -26.95
CA PHE A 185 -4.40 -10.39 -28.28
C PHE A 185 -2.99 -9.94 -28.62
N ALA A 186 -2.32 -9.23 -27.71
CA ALA A 186 -0.95 -8.77 -27.91
C ALA A 186 0.02 -9.93 -28.19
N GLY A 187 -0.06 -10.99 -27.37
CA GLY A 187 0.76 -12.17 -27.52
C GLY A 187 0.53 -12.88 -28.86
N MET A 188 -0.73 -13.12 -29.21
CA MET A 188 -1.08 -13.77 -30.48
C MET A 188 -0.70 -12.92 -31.70
N ILE A 189 -0.82 -11.59 -31.65
CA ILE A 189 -0.36 -10.70 -32.73
C ILE A 189 1.14 -10.87 -32.98
N VAL A 190 1.96 -10.93 -31.92
CA VAL A 190 3.41 -11.13 -32.06
C VAL A 190 3.71 -12.47 -32.72
N LEU A 191 3.06 -13.54 -32.25
CA LEU A 191 3.26 -14.88 -32.82
C LEU A 191 2.90 -14.96 -34.30
N LEU A 192 1.81 -14.30 -34.72
CA LEU A 192 1.38 -14.24 -36.12
C LEU A 192 2.29 -13.35 -36.98
N LYS A 193 2.77 -12.22 -36.44
CA LYS A 193 3.74 -11.33 -37.11
C LYS A 193 5.07 -12.01 -37.37
N ASP A 194 5.54 -12.78 -36.39
CA ASP A 194 6.83 -13.48 -36.45
C ASP A 194 6.75 -14.81 -37.22
N TYR A 195 5.61 -15.11 -37.87
CA TYR A 195 5.37 -16.38 -38.58
C TYR A 195 5.53 -17.63 -37.70
N ARG A 196 5.43 -17.47 -36.37
CA ARG A 196 5.47 -18.58 -35.41
C ARG A 196 4.13 -19.30 -35.33
N ALA A 197 3.07 -18.66 -35.80
CA ALA A 197 1.76 -19.25 -35.99
C ALA A 197 1.15 -18.79 -37.33
N MET A 198 0.34 -19.65 -37.94
CA MET A 198 -0.35 -19.38 -39.20
C MET A 198 -1.86 -19.22 -39.05
N ASN A 199 -2.44 -19.67 -37.92
CA ASN A 199 -3.86 -19.57 -37.62
C ASN A 199 -4.09 -19.31 -36.12
N PHE A 200 -5.36 -19.07 -35.76
CA PHE A 200 -5.73 -18.73 -34.39
C PHE A 200 -5.42 -19.85 -33.38
N GLN A 201 -5.72 -21.10 -33.73
CA GLN A 201 -5.53 -22.24 -32.81
C GLN A 201 -4.05 -22.44 -32.48
N GLU A 202 -3.17 -22.33 -33.47
CA GLU A 202 -1.73 -22.42 -33.29
C GLU A 202 -1.21 -21.26 -32.43
N ALA A 203 -1.62 -20.02 -32.74
CA ALA A 203 -1.23 -18.85 -31.96
C ALA A 203 -1.71 -18.95 -30.51
N ALA A 204 -2.95 -19.37 -30.28
CA ALA A 204 -3.55 -19.53 -28.97
C ALA A 204 -2.83 -20.60 -28.13
N ASN A 205 -2.50 -21.75 -28.73
CA ASN A 205 -1.79 -22.83 -28.05
C ASN A 205 -0.35 -22.45 -27.70
N LEU A 206 0.36 -21.81 -28.64
CA LEU A 206 1.71 -21.33 -28.41
C LEU A 206 1.73 -20.26 -27.33
N TRP A 207 0.80 -19.31 -27.37
CA TRP A 207 0.69 -18.26 -26.37
C TRP A 207 0.42 -18.81 -24.97
N ARG A 208 -0.49 -19.78 -24.83
CA ARG A 208 -0.72 -20.49 -23.56
C ARG A 208 0.54 -21.14 -23.02
N THR A 209 1.32 -21.75 -23.91
CA THR A 209 2.58 -22.41 -23.57
C THR A 209 3.59 -21.37 -23.07
N GLU A 210 3.73 -20.24 -23.75
CA GLU A 210 4.61 -19.14 -23.32
C GLU A 210 4.19 -18.53 -21.99
N GLN A 211 2.88 -18.26 -21.80
CA GLN A 211 2.37 -17.77 -20.52
C GLN A 211 2.68 -18.74 -19.37
N HIS A 212 2.45 -20.03 -19.60
CA HIS A 212 2.77 -21.05 -18.60
C HIS A 212 4.27 -21.09 -18.28
N GLN A 213 5.14 -21.04 -19.29
CA GLN A 213 6.59 -21.00 -19.11
C GLN A 213 7.04 -19.76 -18.32
N GLN A 214 6.48 -18.58 -18.62
CA GLN A 214 6.78 -17.35 -17.89
C GLN A 214 6.34 -17.44 -16.42
N GLN A 215 5.16 -18.02 -16.16
CA GLN A 215 4.68 -18.22 -14.79
C GLN A 215 5.58 -19.18 -14.00
N MET A 216 5.99 -20.29 -14.61
CA MET A 216 6.92 -21.25 -14.00
C MET A 216 8.27 -20.61 -13.69
N LEU A 217 8.80 -19.79 -14.61
CA LEU A 217 10.05 -19.06 -14.40
C LEU A 217 9.95 -18.07 -13.22
N GLN A 218 8.83 -17.35 -13.10
CA GLN A 218 8.60 -16.43 -11.99
C GLN A 218 8.51 -17.17 -10.65
N GLN A 219 7.80 -18.29 -10.61
CA GLN A 219 7.72 -19.15 -9.42
C GLN A 219 9.10 -19.69 -9.02
N GLN A 220 9.89 -20.14 -9.99
CA GLN A 220 11.26 -20.61 -9.74
C GLN A 220 12.13 -19.50 -9.15
N LYS A 221 12.08 -18.29 -9.72
CA LYS A 221 12.80 -17.12 -9.17
C LYS A 221 12.36 -16.77 -7.76
N GLN A 222 11.07 -16.90 -7.45
CA GLN A 222 10.55 -16.65 -6.11
C GLN A 222 11.03 -17.70 -5.11
N LEU A 223 11.01 -18.98 -5.50
CA LEU A 223 11.53 -20.09 -4.70
C LEU A 223 13.03 -19.92 -4.45
N GLU A 224 13.79 -19.54 -5.46
CA GLU A 224 15.23 -19.29 -5.35
C GLU A 224 15.52 -18.16 -4.35
N ARG A 225 14.75 -17.06 -4.37
CA ARG A 225 14.87 -15.99 -3.38
C ARG A 225 14.55 -16.47 -1.96
N GLN A 226 13.51 -17.29 -1.80
CA GLN A 226 13.17 -17.86 -0.50
C GLN A 226 14.27 -18.79 0.01
N LEU A 227 14.87 -19.60 -0.85
CA LEU A 227 16.01 -20.45 -0.50
C LEU A 227 17.23 -19.63 -0.08
N HIS A 228 17.54 -18.55 -0.81
CA HIS A 228 18.63 -17.65 -0.43
C HIS A 228 18.38 -16.97 0.92
N GLN A 229 17.17 -16.46 1.15
CA GLN A 229 16.79 -15.87 2.44
C GLN A 229 16.90 -16.88 3.59
N ASN A 230 16.45 -18.11 3.37
CA ASN A 230 16.53 -19.17 4.37
C ASN A 230 17.99 -19.57 4.63
N TYR A 231 18.80 -19.69 3.57
CA TYR A 231 20.24 -19.94 3.69
C TYR A 231 20.95 -18.84 4.48
N ASP A 232 20.68 -17.57 4.19
CA ASP A 232 21.26 -16.44 4.91
C ASP A 232 20.85 -16.43 6.39
N GLN A 233 19.59 -16.74 6.68
CA GLN A 233 19.10 -16.87 8.05
C GLN A 233 19.80 -18.01 8.80
N VAL A 234 19.88 -19.20 8.19
CA VAL A 234 20.58 -20.34 8.77
C VAL A 234 22.06 -20.02 9.00
N MET A 235 22.73 -19.38 8.03
CA MET A 235 24.13 -19.00 8.18
C MET A 235 24.34 -17.92 9.25
N ALA A 236 23.38 -17.02 9.44
CA ALA A 236 23.40 -16.05 10.53
C ALA A 236 23.23 -16.74 11.90
N GLU A 237 22.27 -17.66 12.03
CA GLU A 237 22.05 -18.46 13.24
C GLU A 237 23.27 -19.35 13.57
N VAL A 238 23.89 -19.96 12.56
CA VAL A 238 25.13 -20.75 12.71
C VAL A 238 26.29 -19.86 13.14
N ARG A 239 26.43 -18.64 12.58
CA ARG A 239 27.45 -17.68 13.02
C ARG A 239 27.22 -17.22 14.45
N GLU A 240 25.98 -16.93 14.81
CA GLU A 240 25.62 -16.49 16.16
C GLU A 240 25.89 -17.59 17.19
N SER A 241 25.45 -18.82 16.92
CA SER A 241 25.73 -19.97 17.79
C SER A 241 27.23 -20.25 17.92
N ALA A 242 28.00 -20.16 16.84
CA ALA A 242 29.46 -20.28 16.89
C ALA A 242 30.11 -19.18 17.74
N ASN A 243 29.61 -17.94 17.67
CA ASN A 243 30.11 -16.84 18.49
C ASN A 243 29.76 -17.04 19.98
N ARG A 244 28.53 -17.46 20.29
CA ARG A 244 28.12 -17.81 21.67
C ARG A 244 29.00 -18.92 22.25
N LEU A 245 29.23 -19.98 21.48
CA LEU A 245 30.10 -21.09 21.89
C LEU A 245 31.54 -20.63 22.16
N ARG A 246 32.10 -19.75 21.33
CA ARG A 246 33.43 -19.17 21.58
C ARG A 246 33.48 -18.38 22.89
N GLN A 247 32.44 -17.61 23.18
CA GLN A 247 32.34 -16.85 24.41
C GLN A 247 32.23 -17.77 25.64
N ASP A 248 31.41 -18.81 25.56
CA ASP A 248 31.28 -19.82 26.62
C ASP A 248 32.60 -20.55 26.88
N MET A 249 33.34 -20.92 25.82
CA MET A 249 34.67 -21.53 25.97
C MET A 249 35.69 -20.57 26.60
N GLN A 250 35.66 -19.28 26.28
CA GLN A 250 36.53 -18.29 26.92
C GLN A 250 36.19 -18.12 28.41
N ASN A 251 34.90 -18.07 28.75
CA ASN A 251 34.44 -18.02 30.14
C ASN A 251 34.90 -19.25 30.93
N ALA A 252 34.70 -20.46 30.37
CA ALA A 252 35.16 -21.70 30.97
C ALA A 252 36.68 -21.74 31.16
N ARG A 253 37.46 -21.25 30.19
CA ARG A 253 38.93 -21.10 30.34
C ARG A 253 39.30 -20.13 31.45
N ASN A 254 38.61 -18.99 31.54
CA ASN A 254 38.86 -18.00 32.57
C ASN A 254 38.54 -18.55 33.97
N GLU A 255 37.42 -19.26 34.14
CA GLU A 255 37.06 -19.94 35.38
C GLU A 255 38.07 -21.03 35.74
N SER A 256 38.45 -21.88 34.79
CA SER A 256 39.50 -22.88 34.98
C SER A 256 40.82 -22.24 35.44
N SER A 257 41.22 -21.11 34.85
CA SER A 257 42.41 -20.35 35.26
C SER A 257 42.31 -19.79 36.69
N LYS A 258 41.12 -19.40 37.13
CA LYS A 258 40.87 -18.92 38.50
C LYS A 258 40.96 -20.08 39.49
N ILE A 259 40.34 -21.21 39.16
CA ILE A 259 40.41 -22.43 39.98
C ILE A 259 41.88 -22.86 40.12
N ASN A 260 42.65 -22.88 39.02
CA ASN A 260 44.05 -23.27 39.06
C ASN A 260 44.90 -22.34 39.93
N ARG A 261 44.69 -21.02 39.82
CA ARG A 261 45.33 -20.03 40.70
C ARG A 261 44.98 -20.25 42.18
N ASN A 262 43.70 -20.45 42.48
CA ASN A 262 43.23 -20.73 43.84
C ASN A 262 43.86 -22.02 44.40
N LEU A 263 43.99 -23.08 43.58
CA LEU A 263 44.66 -24.33 43.98
C LEU A 263 46.15 -24.12 44.26
N GLU A 264 46.84 -23.32 43.45
CA GLU A 264 48.25 -22.95 43.69
C GLU A 264 48.42 -22.13 44.98
N ASP A 265 47.52 -21.20 45.27
CA ASP A 265 47.53 -20.41 46.51
C ASP A 265 47.27 -21.28 47.74
N ILE A 266 46.34 -22.25 47.65
CA ILE A 266 46.11 -23.26 48.71
C ILE A 266 47.37 -24.12 48.91
N ARG A 267 48.03 -24.54 47.82
CA ARG A 267 49.28 -25.31 47.91
C ARG A 267 50.39 -24.50 48.59
N ARG A 268 50.55 -23.22 48.25
CA ARG A 268 51.56 -22.34 48.85
C ARG A 268 51.29 -22.04 50.33
N SER A 269 50.02 -21.81 50.69
CA SER A 269 49.62 -21.59 52.08
C SER A 269 49.71 -22.86 52.94
N GLY A 270 49.40 -24.04 52.39
CA GLY A 270 49.59 -25.33 53.05
C GLY A 270 51.06 -25.69 53.33
N VAL A 271 51.98 -25.25 52.48
CA VAL A 271 53.44 -25.39 52.71
C VAL A 271 53.92 -24.45 53.84
N GLY A 272 53.25 -23.30 54.03
CA GLY A 272 53.54 -22.36 55.13
C GLY A 272 53.20 -22.90 56.53
N ILE A 273 52.20 -23.79 56.66
CA ILE A 273 51.82 -24.38 57.94
C ILE A 273 52.82 -25.44 58.40
N LYS A 274 53.41 -26.21 57.47
CA LYS A 274 54.46 -27.20 57.81
C LYS A 274 55.81 -26.57 58.19
N SER A 275 56.05 -25.30 57.85
CA SER A 275 57.31 -24.62 58.15
C SER A 275 57.31 -23.83 59.47
N ARG A 276 56.17 -23.77 60.19
CA ARG A 276 56.04 -23.13 61.52
C ARG A 276 55.85 -24.12 62.67
N LEU A 277 56.03 -25.42 62.42
CA LEU A 277 55.78 -26.50 63.38
C LEU A 277 57.01 -27.41 63.58
N ILE A 278 58.20 -26.82 63.44
CA ILE A 278 59.47 -27.41 63.89
C ILE A 278 60.12 -26.42 64.85
#